data_AF-A0A418F2D8-F1
#
_entry.id   AF-A0A418F2D8-F1
#
_cell.length_a   1.000
_cell.length_b   1.000
_cell.length_c   1.000
_cell.angle_alpha   90.00
_cell.angle_beta   90.00
_cell.angle_gamma   90.00
#
_symmetry.space_group_name_H-M   'P 1'
#
loop_
_entity.id
_entity.type
_entity.pdbx_description
1 polymer ?
#
loop_
_entity_poly.entity_id
_entity_poly.type
_entity_poly.pdbx_seq_one_letter_code
_entity_poly.pdbx_strand_id
1 'polypeptide(L)'
;MANPDKDHPKAYDVIDRVAKNAHIQGIDAYKSEYKRSTENTDEYWAEKARENILWFRDFDQTKNGHFENGDVTWFLNGQLNASTNCIDRHIAKNGEKTAILWESDEPGVHRRISYNELLAETCKIANAMLLNGVRKGDTVAIYMPMIPEVAMVMLACTRIGAVHSIVFAGFSSDALRDRIVDAKSKWVFMADEGKRGGRTLQLKKTVDEAIAGLDVVEKVFVFKRAAQAWTTSGKEIDMNELLPKMRPYCPAVWMDSEDLMFI
;
A
#
# COMPACT_ATOMS: atom_id res chain seq x y z
N MET A 1 -26.94 9.39 -36.61
CA MET A 1 -28.04 9.97 -35.81
C MET A 1 -28.32 9.02 -34.65
N ALA A 2 -28.00 9.43 -33.42
CA ALA A 2 -28.31 8.65 -32.24
C ALA A 2 -29.82 8.74 -31.96
N ASN A 3 -30.47 7.60 -31.74
CA ASN A 3 -31.90 7.52 -31.44
C ASN A 3 -32.17 8.07 -30.03
N PRO A 4 -32.96 9.15 -29.86
CA PRO A 4 -33.23 9.75 -28.56
C PRO A 4 -34.27 9.00 -27.70
N ASP A 5 -34.92 7.95 -28.23
CA ASP A 5 -35.95 7.17 -27.54
C ASP A 5 -35.46 5.78 -27.09
N LYS A 6 -34.47 5.73 -26.19
CA LYS A 6 -34.27 4.54 -25.36
C LYS A 6 -34.79 4.84 -23.97
N ASP A 7 -35.95 4.28 -23.67
CA ASP A 7 -36.59 4.24 -22.36
C ASP A 7 -35.68 3.45 -21.41
N HIS A 8 -34.66 4.12 -20.86
CA HIS A 8 -33.75 3.52 -19.90
C HIS A 8 -34.52 3.30 -18.59
N PRO A 9 -34.53 2.09 -18.03
CA PRO A 9 -35.25 1.83 -16.79
C PRO A 9 -34.65 2.69 -15.66
N LYS A 10 -35.52 3.27 -14.83
CA LYS A 10 -35.13 4.13 -13.70
C LYS A 10 -34.37 3.36 -12.60
N ALA A 11 -34.47 2.03 -12.60
CA ALA A 11 -33.74 1.13 -11.72
C ALA A 11 -33.41 -0.17 -12.45
N TYR A 12 -32.31 -0.80 -12.06
CA TYR A 12 -31.89 -2.10 -12.56
C TYR A 12 -31.93 -3.11 -11.42
N ASP A 13 -32.60 -4.23 -11.64
CA ASP A 13 -32.57 -5.33 -10.69
C ASP A 13 -31.17 -5.95 -10.61
N VAL A 14 -30.84 -6.48 -9.43
CA VAL A 14 -29.59 -7.20 -9.23
C VAL A 14 -29.64 -8.49 -10.03
N ILE A 15 -28.62 -8.73 -10.86
CA ILE A 15 -28.51 -9.96 -11.65
C ILE A 15 -28.48 -11.18 -10.71
N ASP A 16 -29.35 -12.16 -10.91
CA ASP A 16 -29.52 -13.33 -10.04
C ASP A 16 -28.21 -14.04 -9.64
N ARG A 17 -27.27 -14.18 -10.59
CA ARG A 17 -25.97 -14.82 -10.34
C ARG A 17 -25.13 -14.08 -9.30
N VAL A 18 -25.30 -12.76 -9.21
CA VAL A 18 -24.63 -11.90 -8.22
C VAL A 18 -25.37 -11.98 -6.89
N ALA A 19 -26.70 -11.92 -6.91
CA ALA A 19 -27.52 -11.98 -5.69
C ALA A 19 -27.27 -13.25 -4.87
N LYS A 20 -27.18 -14.42 -5.52
CA LYS A 20 -26.99 -15.72 -4.85
C LYS A 20 -25.74 -15.82 -3.97
N ASN A 21 -24.66 -15.12 -4.32
CA ASN A 21 -23.38 -15.20 -3.61
C ASN A 21 -23.03 -13.91 -2.86
N ALA A 22 -23.97 -12.96 -2.77
CA ALA A 22 -23.74 -11.71 -2.07
C ALA A 22 -23.67 -11.91 -0.56
N HIS A 23 -22.79 -11.16 0.12
CA HIS A 23 -22.73 -11.17 1.59
C HIS A 23 -23.98 -10.54 2.22
N ILE A 24 -24.67 -9.64 1.51
CA ILE A 24 -25.91 -8.99 1.94
C ILE A 24 -27.04 -9.38 0.99
N GLN A 25 -28.08 -10.01 1.53
CA GLN A 25 -29.17 -10.62 0.76
C GLN A 25 -30.34 -9.63 0.58
N GLY A 26 -30.21 -8.75 -0.40
CA GLY A 26 -31.27 -7.81 -0.78
C GLY A 26 -31.34 -6.53 0.07
N ILE A 27 -32.28 -5.66 -0.31
CA ILE A 27 -32.36 -4.30 0.23
C ILE A 27 -32.74 -4.26 1.71
N ASP A 28 -33.57 -5.19 2.18
CA ASP A 28 -34.01 -5.22 3.58
C ASP A 28 -32.87 -5.68 4.50
N ALA A 29 -32.09 -6.67 4.08
CA ALA A 29 -30.87 -7.09 4.80
C ALA A 29 -29.85 -5.94 4.86
N TYR A 30 -29.66 -5.22 3.76
CA TYR A 30 -28.82 -4.02 3.73
C TYR A 30 -29.30 -2.96 4.72
N LYS A 31 -30.59 -2.61 4.69
CA LYS A 31 -31.18 -1.60 5.58
C LYS A 31 -31.03 -2.00 7.04
N SER A 32 -31.21 -3.28 7.35
CA SER A 32 -31.02 -3.82 8.70
C SER A 32 -29.56 -3.67 9.17
N GLU A 33 -28.59 -4.11 8.35
CA GLU A 33 -27.16 -4.02 8.71
C GLU A 33 -26.70 -2.56 8.82
N TYR A 34 -27.16 -1.70 7.91
CA TYR A 34 -26.89 -0.26 7.96
C TYR A 34 -27.49 0.42 9.20
N LYS A 35 -28.72 0.05 9.57
CA LYS A 35 -29.34 0.55 10.80
C LYS A 35 -28.53 0.14 12.03
N ARG A 36 -28.08 -1.12 12.10
CA ARG A 36 -27.23 -1.61 13.20
C ARG A 36 -25.90 -0.86 13.28
N SER A 37 -25.26 -0.57 12.15
CA SER A 37 -23.98 0.15 12.12
C SER A 37 -24.07 1.62 12.53
N THR A 38 -25.26 2.22 12.49
CA THR A 38 -25.50 3.63 12.79
C THR A 38 -26.18 3.88 14.14
N GLU A 39 -27.02 2.96 14.60
CA GLU A 39 -27.69 3.05 15.91
C GLU A 39 -26.91 2.33 17.02
N ASN A 40 -26.32 1.17 16.73
CA ASN A 40 -25.52 0.36 17.67
C ASN A 40 -24.03 0.40 17.31
N THR A 41 -23.54 1.59 16.99
CA THR A 41 -22.20 1.85 16.43
C THR A 41 -21.06 1.11 17.14
N ASP A 42 -20.91 1.27 18.46
CA ASP A 42 -19.76 0.74 19.20
C ASP A 42 -19.73 -0.79 19.24
N GLU A 43 -20.88 -1.42 19.43
CA GLU A 43 -21.03 -2.88 19.43
C GLU A 43 -20.78 -3.43 18.03
N TYR A 44 -21.43 -2.85 17.02
CA TYR A 44 -21.31 -3.27 15.62
C TYR A 44 -19.87 -3.20 15.13
N TRP A 45 -19.21 -2.07 15.29
CA TRP A 45 -17.86 -1.88 14.77
C TRP A 45 -16.82 -2.67 15.56
N ALA A 46 -17.04 -2.89 16.86
CA ALA A 46 -16.18 -3.75 17.64
C ALA A 46 -16.23 -5.21 17.18
N GLU A 47 -17.44 -5.72 16.89
CA GLU A 47 -17.64 -7.04 16.28
C GLU A 47 -16.89 -7.13 14.95
N LYS A 48 -17.16 -6.20 14.01
CA LYS A 48 -16.53 -6.24 12.68
C LYS A 48 -15.01 -6.13 12.74
N ALA A 49 -14.47 -5.30 13.63
CA ALA A 49 -13.03 -5.16 13.81
C ALA A 49 -12.38 -6.46 14.29
N ARG A 50 -12.98 -7.16 15.26
CA ARG A 50 -12.47 -8.43 15.78
C ARG A 50 -12.61 -9.59 14.80
N GLU A 51 -13.67 -9.58 13.99
CA GLU A 51 -13.89 -10.59 12.95
C GLU A 51 -12.92 -10.47 11.76
N ASN A 52 -12.61 -9.23 11.36
CA ASN A 52 -11.95 -8.97 10.08
C ASN A 52 -10.47 -8.59 10.19
N ILE A 53 -9.99 -8.23 11.39
CA ILE A 53 -8.60 -7.81 11.63
C ILE A 53 -7.96 -8.74 12.66
N LEU A 54 -6.74 -9.17 12.35
CA LEU A 54 -5.87 -9.82 13.33
C LEU A 54 -5.23 -8.75 14.21
N TRP A 55 -5.66 -8.73 15.47
CA TRP A 55 -5.10 -7.90 16.52
C TRP A 55 -4.01 -8.68 17.27
N PHE A 56 -2.89 -8.02 17.53
CA PHE A 56 -1.86 -8.52 18.45
C PHE A 56 -2.25 -8.25 19.90
N ARG A 57 -2.91 -7.12 20.13
CA ARG A 57 -3.62 -6.77 21.35
C ARG A 57 -4.98 -6.23 20.98
N ASP A 58 -6.03 -6.75 21.62
CA ASP A 58 -7.39 -6.22 21.46
C ASP A 58 -7.49 -4.76 21.95
N PHE A 59 -8.46 -4.02 21.41
CA PHE A 59 -8.67 -2.62 21.77
C PHE A 59 -9.55 -2.47 23.03
N ASP A 60 -9.35 -1.37 23.75
CA ASP A 60 -10.08 -1.09 24.98
C ASP A 60 -11.39 -0.33 24.69
N GLN A 61 -11.42 0.49 23.63
CA GLN A 61 -12.56 1.33 23.27
C GLN A 61 -12.76 1.38 21.75
N THR A 62 -14.00 1.18 21.27
CA THR A 62 -14.29 1.12 19.83
C THR A 62 -14.09 2.44 19.11
N LYS A 63 -14.58 3.55 19.69
CA LYS A 63 -14.44 4.89 19.13
C LYS A 63 -14.43 5.93 20.24
N ASN A 64 -13.78 7.07 19.98
CA ASN A 64 -13.78 8.23 20.85
C ASN A 64 -13.56 9.51 20.02
N GLY A 65 -13.77 10.68 20.64
CA GLY A 65 -13.54 11.99 20.02
C GLY A 65 -14.72 12.54 19.23
N HIS A 66 -14.51 13.72 18.64
CA HIS A 66 -15.52 14.50 17.93
C HIS A 66 -14.91 15.31 16.79
N PHE A 67 -15.69 15.51 15.72
CA PHE A 67 -15.23 16.26 14.55
C PHE A 67 -14.86 17.71 14.86
N GLU A 68 -15.55 18.34 15.81
CA GLU A 68 -15.29 19.74 16.20
C GLU A 68 -13.89 19.96 16.75
N ASN A 69 -13.32 18.95 17.42
CA ASN A 69 -11.99 19.01 18.01
C ASN A 69 -10.92 18.41 17.09
N GLY A 70 -11.31 17.63 16.07
CA GLY A 70 -10.38 16.89 15.23
C GLY A 70 -9.65 15.77 15.98
N ASP A 71 -10.26 15.19 17.01
CA ASP A 71 -9.67 14.18 17.91
C ASP A 71 -10.34 12.79 17.77
N VAL A 72 -10.90 12.50 16.59
CA VAL A 72 -11.55 11.21 16.29
C VAL A 72 -10.52 10.07 16.37
N THR A 73 -10.82 9.06 17.18
CA THR A 73 -10.02 7.83 17.29
C THR A 73 -10.91 6.60 17.21
N TRP A 74 -10.38 5.49 16.69
CA TRP A 74 -11.02 4.19 16.58
C TRP A 74 -10.13 3.09 17.15
N PHE A 75 -10.73 2.17 17.92
CA PHE A 75 -10.07 0.99 18.46
C PHE A 75 -8.88 1.31 19.37
N LEU A 76 -9.04 2.32 20.22
CA LEU A 76 -7.99 2.87 21.09
C LEU A 76 -7.26 1.76 21.84
N ASN A 77 -5.93 1.87 21.87
CA ASN A 77 -4.99 0.93 22.49
C ASN A 77 -4.91 -0.45 21.83
N GLY A 78 -5.69 -0.69 20.77
CA GLY A 78 -5.58 -1.87 19.94
C GLY A 78 -4.27 -1.86 19.17
N GLN A 79 -3.60 -3.01 19.11
CA GLN A 79 -2.32 -3.13 18.42
C GLN A 79 -2.38 -4.15 17.30
N LEU A 80 -1.89 -3.77 16.13
CA LEU A 80 -1.87 -4.62 14.94
C LEU A 80 -0.64 -4.35 14.07
N ASN A 81 -0.58 -5.02 12.93
CA ASN A 81 0.30 -4.63 11.83
C ASN A 81 -0.41 -4.87 10.49
N ALA A 82 -0.38 -3.88 9.60
CA ALA A 82 -1.04 -3.98 8.30
C ALA A 82 -0.39 -5.04 7.41
N SER A 83 0.94 -5.12 7.34
CA SER A 83 1.66 -6.17 6.59
C SER A 83 1.27 -7.57 7.04
N THR A 84 1.17 -7.80 8.36
CA THR A 84 0.73 -9.09 8.90
C THR A 84 -0.71 -9.44 8.54
N ASN A 85 -1.60 -8.44 8.56
CA ASN A 85 -2.99 -8.61 8.13
C ASN A 85 -3.11 -8.84 6.61
N CYS A 86 -2.26 -8.22 5.80
CA CYS A 86 -2.29 -8.37 4.35
C CYS A 86 -1.57 -9.64 3.85
N ILE A 87 -0.61 -10.18 4.61
CA ILE A 87 0.27 -11.24 4.14
C ILE A 87 0.30 -12.41 5.12
N ASP A 88 0.95 -12.25 6.28
CA ASP A 88 1.34 -13.35 7.18
C ASP A 88 0.15 -14.20 7.62
N ARG A 89 -1.00 -13.59 7.97
CA ARG A 89 -2.19 -14.32 8.42
C ARG A 89 -2.76 -15.28 7.36
N HIS A 90 -2.44 -15.05 6.09
CA HIS A 90 -2.93 -15.85 4.97
C HIS A 90 -2.02 -17.04 4.65
N ILE A 91 -0.75 -17.02 5.07
CA ILE A 91 0.29 -17.98 4.66
C ILE A 91 -0.09 -19.42 4.97
N ALA A 92 -0.55 -19.69 6.20
CA ALA A 92 -0.85 -21.06 6.65
C ALA A 92 -1.88 -21.79 5.78
N LYS A 93 -2.84 -21.06 5.19
CA LYS A 93 -3.90 -21.65 4.34
C LYS A 93 -3.70 -21.39 2.85
N ASN A 94 -3.05 -20.28 2.50
CA ASN A 94 -3.01 -19.73 1.14
C ASN A 94 -1.59 -19.37 0.67
N GLY A 95 -0.53 -19.92 1.27
CA GLY A 95 0.86 -19.57 0.95
C GLY A 95 1.18 -19.59 -0.55
N GLU A 96 0.71 -20.61 -1.27
CA GLU A 96 0.91 -20.76 -2.73
C GLU A 96 -0.16 -20.07 -3.58
N LYS A 97 -1.22 -19.52 -2.96
CA LYS A 97 -2.25 -18.78 -3.70
C LYS A 97 -1.64 -17.50 -4.26
N THR A 98 -1.98 -17.17 -5.51
CA THR A 98 -1.60 -15.88 -6.10
C THR A 98 -2.18 -14.74 -5.27
N ALA A 99 -1.30 -13.94 -4.67
CA ALA A 99 -1.62 -12.71 -3.97
C ALA A 99 -1.67 -11.51 -4.94
N ILE A 100 -0.68 -11.43 -5.84
CA ILE A 100 -0.61 -10.41 -6.89
C ILE A 100 -0.57 -11.10 -8.25
N LEU A 101 -1.56 -10.81 -9.08
CA LEU A 101 -1.51 -11.03 -10.52
C LEU A 101 -1.14 -9.70 -11.16
N TRP A 102 0.12 -9.57 -11.56
CA TRP A 102 0.60 -8.39 -12.26
C TRP A 102 0.59 -8.62 -13.75
N GLU A 103 -0.09 -7.74 -14.47
CA GLU A 103 -0.07 -7.65 -15.93
C GLU A 103 0.86 -6.50 -16.30
N SER A 104 1.80 -6.77 -17.20
CA SER A 104 2.71 -5.74 -17.70
C SER A 104 2.01 -4.82 -18.71
N ASP A 105 2.70 -3.78 -19.14
CA ASP A 105 2.22 -2.92 -20.23
C ASP A 105 2.11 -3.65 -21.57
N GLU A 106 3.01 -4.62 -21.82
CA GLU A 106 2.97 -5.48 -23.01
C GLU A 106 1.92 -6.59 -22.80
N PRO A 107 0.93 -6.71 -23.72
CA PRO A 107 -0.10 -7.74 -23.61
C PRO A 107 0.47 -9.16 -23.52
N GLY A 108 -0.09 -9.97 -22.62
CA GLY A 108 0.28 -11.38 -22.43
C GLY A 108 1.51 -11.60 -21.54
N VAL A 109 2.27 -10.56 -21.21
CA VAL A 109 3.36 -10.62 -20.24
C VAL A 109 2.80 -10.36 -18.85
N HIS A 110 2.81 -11.38 -18.00
CA HIS A 110 2.23 -11.33 -16.66
C HIS A 110 3.09 -12.09 -15.65
N ARG A 111 2.94 -11.75 -14.37
CA ARG A 111 3.59 -12.41 -13.23
C ARG A 111 2.55 -12.74 -12.18
N ARG A 112 2.56 -13.99 -11.73
CA ARG A 112 1.83 -14.42 -10.53
C ARG A 112 2.82 -14.44 -9.38
N ILE A 113 2.45 -13.79 -8.29
CA ILE A 113 3.25 -13.75 -7.06
C ILE A 113 2.40 -14.39 -5.97
N SER A 114 2.90 -15.47 -5.38
CA SER A 114 2.22 -16.15 -4.28
C SER A 114 2.31 -15.35 -2.98
N TYR A 115 1.49 -15.69 -1.97
CA TYR A 115 1.63 -15.08 -0.64
C TYR A 115 3.02 -15.35 -0.02
N ASN A 116 3.59 -16.53 -0.25
CA ASN A 116 4.94 -16.88 0.23
C ASN A 116 6.02 -16.00 -0.42
N GLU A 117 5.95 -15.80 -1.74
CA GLU A 117 6.86 -14.91 -2.45
C GLU A 117 6.68 -13.45 -2.01
N LEU A 118 5.42 -12.99 -1.87
CA LEU A 118 5.11 -11.65 -1.42
C LEU A 118 5.68 -11.38 -0.02
N LEU A 119 5.54 -12.33 0.91
CA LEU A 119 6.12 -12.22 2.26
C LEU A 119 7.64 -12.13 2.21
N ALA A 120 8.28 -13.04 1.47
CA ALA A 120 9.74 -13.10 1.38
C ALA A 120 10.33 -11.81 0.83
N GLU A 121 9.79 -11.29 -0.28
CA GLU A 121 10.27 -10.05 -0.90
C GLU A 121 9.96 -8.81 -0.04
N THR A 122 8.77 -8.74 0.56
CA THR A 122 8.42 -7.67 1.52
C THR A 122 9.40 -7.65 2.69
N CYS A 123 9.74 -8.82 3.25
CA CYS A 123 10.69 -8.93 4.35
C CYS A 123 12.12 -8.54 3.95
N LYS A 124 12.56 -8.89 2.73
CA LYS A 124 13.87 -8.47 2.21
C LYS A 124 13.94 -6.94 2.09
N ILE A 125 12.89 -6.31 1.56
CA ILE A 125 12.82 -4.85 1.45
C ILE A 125 12.81 -4.21 2.83
N ALA A 126 12.00 -4.71 3.76
CA ALA A 126 11.97 -4.24 5.16
C ALA A 126 13.35 -4.32 5.83
N ASN A 127 14.06 -5.43 5.65
CA ASN A 127 15.43 -5.60 6.16
C ASN A 127 16.42 -4.63 5.50
N ALA A 128 16.31 -4.39 4.19
CA ALA A 128 17.12 -3.40 3.48
C ALA A 128 16.87 -1.98 4.00
N MET A 129 15.62 -1.63 4.29
CA MET A 129 15.23 -0.34 4.88
C MET A 129 15.83 -0.18 6.28
N LEU A 130 15.67 -1.19 7.16
CA LEU A 130 16.23 -1.18 8.51
C LEU A 130 17.75 -1.04 8.52
N LEU A 131 18.43 -1.78 7.63
CA LEU A 131 19.89 -1.72 7.44
C LEU A 131 20.34 -0.30 7.07
N ASN A 132 19.54 0.42 6.29
CA ASN A 132 19.82 1.77 5.82
C ASN A 132 19.16 2.87 6.65
N GLY A 133 18.77 2.55 7.88
CA GLY A 133 18.42 3.54 8.90
C GLY A 133 16.94 3.87 9.04
N VAL A 134 16.04 3.31 8.24
CA VAL A 134 14.59 3.59 8.38
C VAL A 134 14.09 3.01 9.70
N ARG A 135 13.25 3.76 10.43
CA ARG A 135 12.64 3.38 11.70
C ARG A 135 11.13 3.63 11.69
N LYS A 136 10.45 3.14 12.73
CA LYS A 136 9.03 3.42 12.96
C LYS A 136 8.79 4.92 13.05
N GLY A 137 7.76 5.41 12.35
CA GLY A 137 7.38 6.82 12.26
C GLY A 137 8.12 7.62 11.18
N ASP A 138 9.20 7.09 10.60
CA ASP A 138 9.89 7.75 9.50
C ASP A 138 9.04 7.75 8.22
N THR A 139 9.09 8.85 7.48
CA THR A 139 8.43 8.99 6.18
C THR A 139 9.32 8.52 5.04
N VAL A 140 8.73 7.76 4.12
CA VAL A 140 9.41 7.17 2.96
C VAL A 140 8.64 7.57 1.70
N ALA A 141 9.25 8.38 0.85
CA ALA A 141 8.65 8.76 -0.42
C ALA A 141 8.77 7.61 -1.43
N ILE A 142 7.69 7.31 -2.17
CA ILE A 142 7.66 6.26 -3.18
C ILE A 142 7.27 6.87 -4.53
N TYR A 143 8.18 6.84 -5.48
CA TYR A 143 7.99 7.31 -6.86
C TYR A 143 8.27 6.18 -7.85
N MET A 144 7.33 5.24 -7.94
CA MET A 144 7.48 4.00 -8.71
C MET A 144 6.29 3.79 -9.67
N PRO A 145 6.50 3.12 -10.82
CA PRO A 145 5.42 2.77 -11.73
C PRO A 145 4.56 1.63 -11.16
N MET A 146 3.52 1.21 -11.89
CA MET A 146 2.67 0.07 -11.53
C MET A 146 3.37 -1.27 -11.75
N ILE A 147 4.40 -1.53 -10.95
CA ILE A 147 5.15 -2.79 -10.90
C ILE A 147 4.93 -3.49 -9.56
N PRO A 148 5.09 -4.82 -9.45
CA PRO A 148 4.78 -5.54 -8.21
C PRO A 148 5.55 -5.03 -6.99
N GLU A 149 6.79 -4.58 -7.21
CA GLU A 149 7.67 -4.09 -6.17
C GLU A 149 7.06 -2.88 -5.42
N VAL A 150 6.19 -2.07 -6.05
CA VAL A 150 5.54 -0.94 -5.37
C VAL A 150 4.69 -1.40 -4.18
N ALA A 151 3.92 -2.48 -4.35
CA ALA A 151 3.11 -3.04 -3.28
C ALA A 151 3.99 -3.64 -2.18
N MET A 152 5.11 -4.26 -2.55
CA MET A 152 6.06 -4.83 -1.60
C MET A 152 6.76 -3.75 -0.77
N VAL A 153 7.10 -2.60 -1.37
CA VAL A 153 7.67 -1.44 -0.67
C VAL A 153 6.65 -0.84 0.31
N MET A 154 5.39 -0.66 -0.11
CA MET A 154 4.32 -0.19 0.79
C MET A 154 4.15 -1.12 1.98
N LEU A 155 4.05 -2.43 1.72
CA LEU A 155 3.91 -3.44 2.76
C LEU A 155 5.16 -3.49 3.65
N ALA A 156 6.36 -3.29 3.12
CA ALA A 156 7.59 -3.23 3.90
C ALA A 156 7.60 -2.02 4.85
N CYS A 157 7.13 -0.86 4.39
CA CYS A 157 6.96 0.32 5.25
C CYS A 157 6.02 0.01 6.41
N THR A 158 4.82 -0.49 6.13
CA THR A 158 3.85 -0.84 7.19
C THR A 158 4.35 -1.96 8.11
N ARG A 159 5.20 -2.86 7.62
CA ARG A 159 5.79 -3.95 8.42
C ARG A 159 6.72 -3.45 9.50
N ILE A 160 7.49 -2.39 9.22
CA ILE A 160 8.46 -1.79 10.16
C ILE A 160 7.93 -0.52 10.82
N GLY A 161 6.68 -0.14 10.52
CA GLY A 161 6.01 1.02 11.07
C GLY A 161 6.45 2.36 10.46
N ALA A 162 7.09 2.33 9.29
CA ALA A 162 7.38 3.54 8.52
C ALA A 162 6.13 4.00 7.77
N VAL A 163 6.04 5.31 7.54
CA VAL A 163 4.94 5.98 6.87
C VAL A 163 5.27 6.12 5.40
N HIS A 164 4.59 5.37 4.52
CA HIS A 164 4.83 5.51 3.09
C HIS A 164 4.08 6.71 2.51
N SER A 165 4.77 7.55 1.74
CA SER A 165 4.17 8.66 0.99
C SER A 165 4.29 8.41 -0.50
N ILE A 166 3.16 8.06 -1.15
CA ILE A 166 3.18 7.62 -2.54
C ILE A 166 2.93 8.82 -3.45
N VAL A 167 3.86 9.03 -4.38
CA VAL A 167 3.73 10.06 -5.41
C VAL A 167 3.56 9.37 -6.76
N PHE A 168 2.45 9.69 -7.43
CA PHE A 168 2.13 9.12 -8.73
C PHE A 168 3.24 9.38 -9.76
N ALA A 169 3.76 8.32 -10.40
CA ALA A 169 4.90 8.32 -11.33
C ALA A 169 4.70 9.10 -12.65
N GLY A 170 3.65 9.92 -12.75
CA GLY A 170 3.43 10.87 -13.84
C GLY A 170 3.54 12.34 -13.42
N PHE A 171 3.88 12.63 -12.17
CA PHE A 171 4.08 13.99 -11.69
C PHE A 171 5.44 14.56 -12.11
N SER A 172 5.56 15.90 -12.09
CA SER A 172 6.82 16.59 -12.35
C SER A 172 7.80 16.44 -11.18
N SER A 173 9.08 16.76 -11.44
CA SER A 173 10.13 16.81 -10.42
C SER A 173 9.79 17.79 -9.30
N ASP A 174 9.22 18.97 -9.62
CA ASP A 174 8.75 19.93 -8.61
C ASP A 174 7.65 19.35 -7.71
N ALA A 175 6.66 18.68 -8.30
CA ALA A 175 5.56 18.09 -7.53
C ALA A 175 6.03 16.92 -6.63
N LEU A 176 7.05 16.17 -7.07
CA LEU A 176 7.73 15.16 -6.23
C LEU A 176 8.53 15.83 -5.11
N ARG A 177 9.30 16.87 -5.44
CA ARG A 177 10.11 17.64 -4.49
C ARG A 177 9.28 18.20 -3.35
N ASP A 178 8.18 18.88 -3.67
CA ASP A 178 7.32 19.51 -2.66
C ASP A 178 6.81 18.49 -1.64
N ARG A 179 6.41 17.30 -2.10
CA ARG A 179 5.94 16.21 -1.23
C ARG A 179 7.05 15.59 -0.39
N ILE A 180 8.25 15.43 -0.95
CA ILE A 180 9.42 14.96 -0.18
C ILE A 180 9.74 15.93 0.95
N VAL A 181 9.74 17.23 0.66
CA VAL A 181 10.08 18.28 1.63
C VAL A 181 9.00 18.38 2.72
N ASP A 182 7.72 18.40 2.34
CA ASP A 182 6.59 18.53 3.26
C ASP A 182 6.53 17.34 4.23
N ALA A 183 6.65 16.11 3.70
CA ALA A 183 6.70 14.90 4.52
C ALA A 183 8.04 14.70 5.24
N LYS A 184 9.06 15.53 4.97
CA LYS A 184 10.44 15.40 5.48
C LYS A 184 11.04 14.01 5.21
N SER A 185 10.71 13.43 4.06
CA SER A 185 11.10 12.08 3.68
C SER A 185 12.61 12.00 3.42
N LYS A 186 13.32 11.28 4.30
CA LYS A 186 14.77 11.06 4.16
C LYS A 186 15.12 9.93 3.19
N TRP A 187 14.17 9.04 2.95
CA TRP A 187 14.32 7.90 2.05
C TRP A 187 13.34 8.02 0.88
N VAL A 188 13.85 7.75 -0.32
CA VAL A 188 13.06 7.75 -1.55
C VAL A 188 13.20 6.37 -2.21
N PHE A 189 12.08 5.76 -2.58
CA PHE A 189 12.04 4.57 -3.44
C PHE A 189 11.66 4.97 -4.87
N MET A 190 12.37 4.41 -5.84
CA MET A 190 12.10 4.63 -7.25
C MET A 190 12.40 3.40 -8.11
N ALA A 191 11.84 3.38 -9.32
CA ALA A 191 12.30 2.51 -10.40
C ALA A 191 12.86 3.40 -11.51
N ASP A 192 13.97 3.01 -12.16
CA ASP A 192 14.69 3.91 -13.08
C ASP A 192 13.88 4.28 -14.32
N GLU A 193 13.12 3.33 -14.84
CA GLU A 193 12.18 3.50 -15.93
C GLU A 193 10.83 2.84 -15.63
N GLY A 194 9.78 3.40 -16.21
CA GLY A 194 8.45 2.80 -16.28
C GLY A 194 7.99 2.59 -17.72
N LYS A 195 7.11 1.61 -17.95
CA LYS A 195 6.40 1.42 -19.22
C LYS A 195 4.91 1.64 -19.02
N ARG A 196 4.29 2.46 -19.87
CA ARG A 196 2.85 2.70 -19.86
C ARG A 196 2.33 3.12 -21.24
N GLY A 197 1.37 2.39 -21.78
CA GLY A 197 0.81 2.60 -23.10
C GLY A 197 1.87 2.58 -24.21
N GLY A 198 2.86 1.70 -24.10
CA GLY A 198 4.01 1.60 -25.01
C GLY A 198 5.07 2.70 -24.83
N ARG A 199 4.84 3.69 -23.95
CA ARG A 199 5.78 4.80 -23.71
C ARG A 199 6.71 4.49 -22.53
N THR A 200 7.97 4.91 -22.65
CA THR A 200 8.94 4.86 -21.56
C THR A 200 8.85 6.14 -20.72
N LEU A 201 8.70 5.98 -19.41
CA LEU A 201 8.78 7.05 -18.42
C LEU A 201 10.20 7.11 -17.85
N GLN A 202 10.87 8.26 -17.99
CA GLN A 202 12.22 8.49 -17.46
C GLN A 202 12.15 8.92 -15.98
N LEU A 203 11.85 7.96 -15.12
CA LEU A 203 11.61 8.21 -13.70
C LEU A 203 12.88 8.64 -12.97
N LYS A 204 14.02 8.00 -13.26
CA LYS A 204 15.31 8.40 -12.69
C LYS A 204 15.61 9.89 -12.89
N LYS A 205 15.44 10.39 -14.12
CA LYS A 205 15.66 11.82 -14.43
C LYS A 205 14.78 12.72 -13.54
N THR A 206 13.52 12.35 -13.37
CA THR A 206 12.57 13.11 -12.55
C THR A 206 13.00 13.11 -11.07
N VAL A 207 13.45 11.97 -10.55
CA VAL A 207 13.93 11.86 -9.16
C VAL A 207 15.21 12.64 -8.95
N ASP A 208 16.19 12.52 -9.86
CA ASP A 208 17.46 13.25 -9.80
C ASP A 208 17.22 14.77 -9.76
N GLU A 209 16.32 15.28 -10.60
CA GLU A 209 15.92 16.70 -10.61
C GLU A 209 15.19 17.09 -9.31
N ALA A 210 14.28 16.25 -8.81
CA ALA A 210 13.49 16.54 -7.61
C ALA A 210 14.35 16.63 -6.34
N ILE A 211 15.37 15.78 -6.22
CA ILE A 211 16.24 15.71 -5.04
C ILE A 211 17.49 16.59 -5.15
N ALA A 212 17.70 17.24 -6.29
CA ALA A 212 18.85 18.12 -6.50
C ALA A 212 18.85 19.26 -5.46
N GLY A 213 19.93 19.36 -4.69
CA GLY A 213 20.06 20.35 -3.62
C GLY A 213 19.17 20.10 -2.40
N LEU A 214 18.57 18.92 -2.25
CA LEU A 214 17.85 18.53 -1.04
C LEU A 214 18.78 17.80 -0.06
N ASP A 215 19.06 18.45 1.08
CA ASP A 215 19.82 17.85 2.17
C ASP A 215 18.98 16.84 2.97
N VAL A 216 17.65 16.96 2.95
CA VAL A 216 16.74 16.06 3.67
C VAL A 216 16.84 14.62 3.17
N VAL A 217 17.05 14.40 1.87
CA VAL A 217 17.15 13.05 1.31
C VAL A 217 18.52 12.47 1.63
N GLU A 218 18.55 11.39 2.42
CA GLU A 218 19.78 10.69 2.80
C GLU A 218 20.08 9.52 1.84
N LYS A 219 19.06 8.77 1.43
CA LYS A 219 19.20 7.58 0.57
C LYS A 219 18.08 7.47 -0.46
N VAL A 220 18.44 6.92 -1.63
CA VAL A 220 17.50 6.61 -2.71
C VAL A 220 17.60 5.12 -3.05
N PHE A 221 16.55 4.36 -2.82
CA PHE A 221 16.46 2.94 -3.17
C PHE A 221 15.97 2.80 -4.61
N VAL A 222 16.77 2.15 -5.46
CA VAL A 222 16.55 2.10 -6.90
C VAL A 222 16.29 0.67 -7.35
N PHE A 223 15.12 0.43 -7.95
CA PHE A 223 14.83 -0.78 -8.72
C PHE A 223 15.21 -0.55 -10.19
N LYS A 224 16.21 -1.29 -10.68
CA LYS A 224 16.67 -1.16 -12.07
C LYS A 224 15.80 -2.00 -13.01
N ARG A 225 15.20 -1.34 -13.98
CA ARG A 225 14.28 -1.85 -15.00
C ARG A 225 14.73 -1.49 -16.42
N ALA A 226 15.55 -0.45 -16.58
CA ALA A 226 16.08 -0.06 -17.88
C ALA A 226 16.90 -1.20 -18.51
N ALA A 227 16.78 -1.36 -19.83
CA ALA A 227 17.61 -2.31 -20.57
C ALA A 227 19.06 -1.83 -20.67
N GLN A 228 19.29 -0.52 -20.57
CA GLN A 228 20.62 0.08 -20.63
C GLN A 228 21.28 0.03 -19.25
N ALA A 229 22.50 -0.52 -19.22
CA ALA A 229 23.28 -0.59 -18.00
C ALA A 229 23.71 0.81 -17.53
N TRP A 230 23.52 1.08 -16.24
CA TRP A 230 24.00 2.27 -15.56
C TRP A 230 24.37 1.94 -14.10
N THR A 231 25.26 2.74 -13.51
CA THR A 231 25.74 2.56 -12.14
C THR A 231 25.09 3.55 -11.20
N THR A 232 24.71 3.07 -10.01
CA THR A 232 24.24 3.94 -8.93
C THR A 232 25.34 4.89 -8.49
N SER A 233 24.96 6.04 -7.96
CA SER A 233 25.87 7.11 -7.55
C SER A 233 25.43 7.76 -6.25
N GLY A 234 26.39 8.25 -5.47
CA GLY A 234 26.14 9.06 -4.27
C GLY A 234 25.21 8.39 -3.24
N LYS A 235 23.97 8.89 -3.17
CA LYS A 235 22.93 8.47 -2.20
C LYS A 235 22.16 7.22 -2.64
N GLU A 236 22.36 6.75 -3.87
CA GLU A 236 21.60 5.65 -4.47
C GLU A 236 22.04 4.26 -3.97
N ILE A 237 21.07 3.38 -3.79
CA ILE A 237 21.23 1.98 -3.41
C ILE A 237 20.57 1.11 -4.47
N ASP A 238 21.35 0.21 -5.06
CA ASP A 238 20.84 -0.77 -6.02
C ASP A 238 20.06 -1.89 -5.28
N MET A 239 18.73 -1.89 -5.43
CA MET A 239 17.87 -2.88 -4.80
C MET A 239 17.99 -4.25 -5.45
N ASN A 240 18.31 -4.33 -6.74
CA ASN A 240 18.48 -5.60 -7.45
C ASN A 240 19.72 -6.35 -6.90
N GLU A 241 20.76 -5.61 -6.48
CA GLU A 241 21.95 -6.19 -5.84
C GLU A 241 21.81 -6.41 -4.33
N LEU A 242 21.07 -5.55 -3.64
CA LEU A 242 20.94 -5.61 -2.18
C LEU A 242 19.97 -6.69 -1.72
N LEU A 243 18.80 -6.81 -2.37
CA LEU A 243 17.74 -7.73 -1.93
C LEU A 243 18.16 -9.21 -1.89
N PRO A 244 18.95 -9.75 -2.83
CA PRO A 244 19.43 -11.13 -2.75
C PRO A 244 20.27 -11.42 -1.50
N LYS A 245 20.85 -10.38 -0.87
CA LYS A 245 21.67 -10.49 0.34
C LYS A 245 20.85 -10.38 1.63
N MET A 246 19.58 -9.97 1.53
CA MET A 246 18.70 -9.78 2.68
C MET A 246 18.01 -11.09 3.07
N ARG A 247 17.77 -11.25 4.37
CA ARG A 247 17.00 -12.40 4.87
C ARG A 247 15.54 -12.29 4.43
N PRO A 248 14.88 -13.40 4.05
CA PRO A 248 13.49 -13.42 3.60
C PRO A 248 12.47 -13.38 4.76
N TYR A 249 12.90 -12.95 5.95
CA TYR A 249 12.04 -12.78 7.11
C TYR A 249 12.45 -11.54 7.90
N CYS A 250 11.45 -10.73 8.25
CA CYS A 250 11.56 -9.56 9.11
C CYS A 250 10.41 -9.63 10.11
N PRO A 251 10.63 -9.54 11.43
CA PRO A 251 9.53 -9.40 12.39
C PRO A 251 8.69 -8.15 12.09
N ALA A 252 7.37 -8.26 12.21
CA ALA A 252 6.48 -7.12 12.10
C ALA A 252 6.43 -6.35 13.43
N VAL A 253 6.50 -5.02 13.38
CA VAL A 253 6.39 -4.19 14.58
C VAL A 253 4.93 -4.08 15.01
N TRP A 254 4.72 -3.89 16.30
CA TRP A 254 3.39 -3.62 16.86
C TRP A 254 3.08 -2.13 16.67
N MET A 255 2.01 -1.86 15.94
CA MET A 255 1.52 -0.51 15.66
C MET A 255 0.25 -0.28 16.48
N ASP A 256 0.12 0.90 17.06
CA ASP A 256 -1.15 1.34 17.61
C ASP A 256 -2.16 1.53 16.48
N SER A 257 -3.45 1.35 16.77
CA SER A 257 -4.57 1.66 15.88
C SER A 257 -4.49 3.05 15.24
N GLU A 258 -3.95 4.03 15.98
CA GLU A 258 -3.86 5.44 15.56
C GLU A 258 -2.47 5.84 15.05
N ASP A 259 -1.52 4.90 14.96
CA ASP A 259 -0.24 5.20 14.34
C ASP A 259 -0.44 5.50 12.84
N LEU A 260 0.25 6.54 12.34
CA LEU A 260 0.16 6.95 10.94
C LEU A 260 0.65 5.82 10.01
N MET A 261 -0.20 5.35 9.10
CA MET A 261 0.15 4.28 8.16
C MET A 261 0.76 4.84 6.86
N PHE A 262 0.20 5.92 6.33
CA PHE A 262 0.61 6.52 5.06
C PHE A 262 0.19 7.99 4.95
N ILE A 263 0.76 8.70 3.98
CA ILE A 263 0.38 10.06 3.56
C ILE A 263 0.14 10.07 2.04
#